data_AF-A0AAU3V108-F1
#
_entry.id   AF-A0AAU3V108-F1
#
_cell.length_a   1.000
_cell.length_b   1.000
_cell.length_c   1.000
_cell.angle_alpha   90.00
_cell.angle_beta   90.00
_cell.angle_gamma   90.00
#
_symmetry.space_group_name_H-M   'P 1'
#
loop_
_entity.id
_entity.type
_entity.pdbx_description
1 polymer ?
#
loop_
_entity_poly.entity_id
_entity_poly.type
_entity_poly.pdbx_seq_one_letter_code
_entity_poly.pdbx_strand_id
1 'polypeptide(L)'
;MKYDFAAVDIHHATLGAIIANMESNYQNMVTLKSQLLSDFTGSGATGYQTVMDALGRKLDEYHTSMQSVKGAIAQTASSQGLMKVTDVNNGNRFYAIGG
;
A
#
# COMPACT_ATOMS: atom_id res chain seq x y z
N MET A 1 25.39 -10.85 12.70
CA MET A 1 24.29 -9.87 12.83
C MET A 1 23.08 -10.60 13.37
N LYS A 2 22.59 -10.22 14.54
CA LYS A 2 21.31 -10.72 15.08
C LYS A 2 20.24 -9.91 14.33
N TYR A 3 19.57 -10.50 13.36
CA TYR A 3 18.44 -9.85 12.70
C TYR A 3 17.37 -9.62 13.76
N ASP A 4 16.96 -8.37 13.97
CA ASP A 4 15.89 -8.01 14.90
C ASP A 4 14.54 -8.21 14.19
N PHE A 5 14.09 -9.46 14.19
CA PHE A 5 12.85 -9.87 13.52
C PHE A 5 11.62 -9.16 14.08
N ALA A 6 11.62 -8.78 15.36
CA ALA A 6 10.52 -8.04 15.98
C ALA A 6 10.40 -6.61 15.43
N ALA A 7 11.53 -5.95 15.17
CA ALA A 7 11.53 -4.63 14.54
C ALA A 7 10.98 -4.66 13.10
N VAL A 8 11.33 -5.70 12.32
CA VAL A 8 10.84 -5.87 10.94
C VAL A 8 9.32 -6.03 10.90
N ASP A 9 8.74 -6.83 11.80
CA ASP A 9 7.29 -7.03 11.86
C ASP A 9 6.52 -5.76 12.27
N ILE A 10 7.04 -5.01 13.25
CA ILE A 10 6.44 -3.74 13.69
C ILE A 10 6.45 -2.70 12.55
N HIS A 11 7.56 -2.60 11.82
CA HIS A 11 7.66 -1.66 10.70
C HIS A 11 6.72 -2.06 9.54
N HIS A 12 6.56 -3.35 9.24
CA HIS A 12 5.59 -3.82 8.25
C HIS A 12 4.15 -3.52 8.66
N ALA A 13 3.77 -3.77 9.90
CA ALA A 13 2.42 -3.47 10.40
C ALA A 13 2.12 -1.97 10.35
N THR A 14 3.08 -1.13 10.76
CA THR A 14 2.96 0.33 10.71
C THR A 14 2.80 0.83 9.27
N LEU A 15 3.64 0.34 8.35
CA LEU A 15 3.56 0.69 6.93
C LEU A 15 2.24 0.22 6.29
N GLY A 16 1.76 -0.96 6.65
CA GLY A 16 0.45 -1.46 6.22
C GLY A 16 -0.70 -0.55 6.65
N ALA A 17 -0.69 -0.08 7.91
CA ALA A 17 -1.69 0.86 8.41
C ALA A 17 -1.62 2.22 7.70
N ILE A 18 -0.41 2.73 7.43
CA ILE A 18 -0.22 3.98 6.66
C ILE A 18 -0.82 3.83 5.26
N ILE A 19 -0.55 2.73 4.56
CA ILE A 19 -1.09 2.47 3.22
C ILE A 19 -2.62 2.35 3.26
N ALA A 20 -3.19 1.67 4.26
CA ALA A 20 -4.63 1.60 4.41
C ALA A 20 -5.27 2.98 4.57
N ASN A 21 -4.63 3.87 5.35
CA ASN A 21 -5.08 5.26 5.49
C ASN A 21 -4.94 6.05 4.17
N MET A 22 -3.85 5.83 3.41
CA MET A 22 -3.67 6.44 2.09
C MET A 22 -4.76 5.99 1.10
N GLU A 23 -5.13 4.70 1.10
CA GLU A 23 -6.21 4.16 0.29
C GLU A 23 -7.55 4.79 0.66
N SER A 24 -7.86 4.88 1.96
CA SER A 24 -9.08 5.55 2.45
C SER A 24 -9.14 7.01 1.96
N ASN A 25 -8.03 7.75 2.08
CA ASN A 25 -7.94 9.11 1.58
C ASN A 25 -8.13 9.22 0.07
N TYR A 26 -7.55 8.29 -0.72
CA TYR A 26 -7.76 8.23 -2.16
C TYR A 26 -9.25 8.05 -2.50
N GLN A 27 -9.94 7.11 -1.85
CA GLN A 27 -11.37 6.88 -2.06
C GLN A 27 -12.22 8.11 -1.71
N ASN A 28 -11.87 8.81 -0.63
CA ASN A 28 -12.51 10.07 -0.26
C ASN A 28 -12.32 11.15 -1.34
N MET A 29 -11.12 11.28 -1.90
CA MET A 29 -10.85 12.26 -2.98
C MET A 29 -11.56 11.91 -4.28
N VAL A 30 -11.65 10.63 -4.65
CA VAL A 30 -12.40 10.15 -5.82
C VAL A 30 -13.89 10.45 -5.65
N THR A 31 -14.43 10.23 -4.45
CA THR A 31 -15.83 10.56 -4.11
C THR A 31 -16.07 12.06 -4.24
N LEU A 32 -15.20 12.89 -3.65
CA LEU A 32 -15.30 14.35 -3.73
C LEU A 32 -15.22 14.84 -5.18
N LYS A 33 -14.30 14.31 -6.00
CA LYS A 33 -14.21 14.63 -7.43
C LYS A 33 -15.54 14.31 -8.14
N SER A 34 -16.13 13.16 -7.84
CA SER A 34 -17.38 12.73 -8.48
C SER A 34 -18.56 13.62 -8.08
N GLN A 35 -18.61 14.05 -6.81
CA GLN A 35 -19.59 15.02 -6.33
C GLN A 35 -19.42 16.37 -7.02
N LEU A 36 -18.19 16.89 -7.08
CA LEU A 36 -17.90 18.15 -7.76
C LEU A 36 -18.30 18.11 -9.25
N LEU A 37 -18.02 17.01 -9.95
CA LEU A 37 -18.46 16.84 -11.34
C LEU A 37 -19.97 16.81 -11.50
N SER A 38 -20.70 16.21 -10.55
CA SER A 38 -22.16 16.19 -10.54
C SER A 38 -22.75 17.57 -10.27
N ASP A 39 -22.16 18.31 -9.33
CA ASP A 39 -22.61 19.65 -8.93
C ASP A 39 -22.31 20.69 -10.02
N PHE A 40 -21.18 20.54 -10.71
CA PHE A 40 -20.82 21.38 -11.86
C PHE A 40 -21.44 20.87 -13.15
N THR A 41 -22.77 20.73 -13.21
CA THR A 41 -23.52 20.49 -14.44
C THR A 41 -24.14 21.79 -14.96
N GLY A 42 -24.03 22.06 -16.27
CA GLY A 42 -24.60 23.25 -16.93
C GLY A 42 -23.56 24.13 -17.66
N SER A 43 -24.01 25.26 -18.23
CA SER A 43 -23.21 26.12 -19.11
C SER A 43 -21.98 26.79 -18.46
N GLY A 44 -21.87 26.77 -17.13
CA GLY A 44 -20.69 27.23 -16.37
C GLY A 44 -19.65 26.15 -16.09
N ALA A 45 -19.92 24.89 -16.41
CA ALA A 45 -19.09 23.74 -16.07
C ALA A 45 -17.83 23.60 -16.94
N THR A 46 -17.86 24.14 -18.15
CA THR A 46 -16.84 23.95 -19.19
C THR A 46 -15.44 24.39 -18.75
N GLY A 47 -15.35 25.38 -17.84
CA GLY A 47 -14.07 25.82 -17.27
C GLY A 47 -13.49 24.89 -16.20
N TYR A 48 -14.35 24.14 -15.50
CA TYR A 48 -13.94 23.22 -14.42
C TYR A 48 -13.49 21.87 -14.93
N GLN A 49 -13.92 21.48 -16.13
CA GLN A 49 -13.63 20.18 -16.73
C GLN A 49 -12.13 19.92 -16.83
N THR A 50 -11.35 20.89 -17.34
CA THR A 50 -9.88 20.81 -17.40
C THR A 50 -9.23 20.60 -16.03
N VAL A 51 -9.74 21.27 -15.00
CA VAL A 51 -9.23 21.15 -13.63
C VAL A 51 -9.59 19.79 -13.03
N MET A 52 -10.81 19.31 -13.26
CA MET A 52 -11.27 17.99 -12.81
C MET A 52 -10.53 16.85 -13.52
N ASP A 53 -10.17 17.02 -14.79
CA ASP A 53 -9.34 16.09 -15.54
C ASP A 53 -7.90 16.08 -15.04
N ALA A 54 -7.35 17.26 -14.70
CA ALA A 54 -6.05 17.35 -14.05
C ALA A 54 -6.04 16.69 -12.67
N LEU A 55 -7.08 16.92 -11.86
CA LEU A 55 -7.26 16.26 -10.57
C LEU A 55 -7.37 14.74 -10.74
N GLY A 56 -8.14 14.27 -11.73
CA GLY A 56 -8.25 12.86 -12.08
C GLY A 56 -6.90 12.21 -12.34
N ARG A 57 -6.11 12.78 -13.25
CA ARG A 57 -4.77 12.28 -13.56
C ARG A 57 -3.86 12.23 -12.34
N LYS A 58 -3.92 13.24 -11.46
CA LYS A 58 -3.13 13.25 -10.22
C LYS A 58 -3.57 12.19 -9.22
N LEU A 59 -4.87 11.90 -9.13
CA LEU A 59 -5.38 10.79 -8.32
C LEU A 59 -4.92 9.44 -8.87
N ASP A 60 -4.88 9.26 -10.19
CA ASP A 60 -4.38 8.03 -10.82
C ASP A 60 -2.87 7.83 -10.62
N GLU A 61 -2.07 8.90 -10.76
CA GLU A 61 -0.64 8.91 -10.45
C GLU A 61 -0.38 8.55 -8.97
N TYR A 62 -1.17 9.12 -8.06
CA TYR A 62 -1.10 8.84 -6.63
C TYR A 62 -1.41 7.37 -6.32
N HIS A 63 -2.52 6.86 -6.86
CA HIS A 63 -2.93 5.46 -6.68
C HIS A 63 -1.86 4.49 -7.23
N THR A 64 -1.32 4.76 -8.41
CA THR A 64 -0.24 3.95 -9.02
C THR A 64 1.01 3.91 -8.14
N SER A 65 1.42 5.07 -7.61
CA SER A 65 2.57 5.18 -6.71
C SER A 65 2.33 4.41 -5.41
N MET A 66 1.12 4.51 -4.84
CA MET A 66 0.73 3.77 -3.65
C MET A 66 0.74 2.25 -3.87
N GLN A 67 0.22 1.75 -4.99
CA GLN A 67 0.27 0.32 -5.32
C GLN A 67 1.72 -0.17 -5.49
N SER A 68 2.60 0.68 -6.03
CA SER A 68 4.03 0.37 -6.16
C SER A 68 4.71 0.22 -4.80
N VAL A 69 4.43 1.14 -3.85
CA VAL A 69 4.93 1.05 -2.47
C VAL A 69 4.38 -0.20 -1.77
N LYS A 70 3.09 -0.49 -1.93
CA LYS A 70 2.47 -1.72 -1.40
C LYS A 70 3.13 -2.98 -1.94
N GLY A 71 3.42 -3.01 -3.25
CA GLY A 71 4.15 -4.09 -3.89
C GLY A 71 5.56 -4.26 -3.35
N ALA A 72 6.31 -3.16 -3.17
CA ALA A 72 7.66 -3.18 -2.60
C ALA A 72 7.68 -3.68 -1.15
N ILE A 73 6.70 -3.31 -0.34
CA ILE A 73 6.57 -3.81 1.05
C ILE A 73 6.23 -5.29 1.05
N ALA A 74 5.28 -5.75 0.22
CA ALA A 74 4.95 -7.17 0.11
C ALA A 74 6.15 -7.99 -0.39
N GLN A 75 6.92 -7.46 -1.35
CA GLN A 75 8.14 -8.08 -1.82
C GLN A 75 9.21 -8.12 -0.74
N THR A 76 9.38 -7.06 0.06
CA THR A 76 10.33 -7.04 1.18
C THR A 76 9.90 -8.04 2.26
N ALA A 77 8.62 -8.11 2.61
CA ALA A 77 8.09 -9.09 3.56
C ALA A 77 8.31 -10.54 3.10
N SER A 78 8.15 -10.80 1.79
CA SER A 78 8.30 -12.13 1.20
C SER A 78 9.77 -12.51 0.92
N SER A 79 10.62 -11.57 0.54
CA SER A 79 12.07 -11.79 0.32
C SER A 79 12.88 -11.74 1.62
N GLN A 80 12.40 -11.03 2.65
CA GLN A 80 12.77 -11.24 4.06
C GLN A 80 11.96 -12.38 4.72
N GLY A 81 11.37 -13.27 3.91
CA GLY A 81 10.86 -14.59 4.28
C GLY A 81 11.92 -15.55 4.84
N LEU A 82 12.97 -15.02 5.49
CA LEU A 82 13.79 -15.70 6.48
C LEU A 82 12.94 -16.35 7.58
N MET A 83 11.69 -15.94 7.80
CA MET A 83 10.80 -16.69 8.70
C MET A 83 10.57 -18.12 8.17
N LYS A 84 10.35 -18.30 6.86
CA LYS A 84 10.19 -19.63 6.27
C LYS A 84 11.51 -20.41 6.21
N VAL A 85 12.63 -19.73 5.93
CA VAL A 85 13.94 -20.38 5.80
C VAL A 85 14.55 -20.73 7.17
N THR A 86 14.38 -19.87 8.17
CA THR A 86 14.93 -20.07 9.53
C THR A 86 14.09 -21.09 10.30
N ASP A 87 12.76 -21.08 10.16
CA ASP A 87 11.88 -22.03 10.85
C ASP A 87 12.00 -23.45 10.26
N VAL A 88 12.18 -23.57 8.93
CA VAL A 88 12.51 -24.86 8.29
C VAL A 88 13.91 -25.34 8.70
N ASN A 89 14.91 -24.45 8.75
CA ASN A 89 16.28 -24.85 9.13
C ASN A 89 16.40 -25.20 10.62
N ASN A 90 15.65 -24.54 11.51
CA ASN A 90 15.62 -24.88 12.93
C ASN A 90 14.75 -26.12 13.19
N GLY A 91 13.57 -26.23 12.56
CA GLY A 91 12.70 -27.41 12.65
C GLY A 91 13.40 -28.70 12.22
N ASN A 92 14.17 -28.66 11.13
CA ASN A 92 14.96 -29.81 10.66
C ASN A 92 16.11 -30.18 11.62
N ARG A 93 16.69 -29.22 12.35
CA ARG A 93 17.73 -29.49 13.34
C ARG A 93 17.18 -30.10 14.63
N PHE A 94 15.98 -29.71 15.05
CA PHE A 94 15.31 -30.36 16.19
C PHE A 94 14.86 -31.79 15.87
N TYR A 95 14.37 -32.05 14.65
CA TYR A 95 14.04 -33.40 14.20
C TYR A 95 15.26 -34.33 14.11
N ALA A 96 16.44 -33.81 13.75
CA ALA A 96 17.67 -34.60 13.63
C ALA A 96 18.35 -34.93 14.97
N ILE A 97 17.95 -34.31 16.09
CA ILE A 97 18.49 -34.58 17.43
C ILE A 97 17.53 -35.46 18.26
N GLY A 98 16.25 -35.52 17.87
CA GLY A 98 15.22 -36.31 18.54
C GLY A 98 14.79 -37.60 17.80
N GLY A 99 15.50 -38.00 16.74
CA GLY A 99 15.23 -39.21 15.94
C GLY A 99 16.37 -40.21 16.01
#